data_AF-A0A0G9LA63-F1
#
_entry.id   AF-A0A0G9LA63-F1
#
_cell.length_a   1.000
_cell.length_b   1.000
_cell.length_c   1.000
_cell.angle_alpha   90.00
_cell.angle_beta   90.00
_cell.angle_gamma   90.00
#
_symmetry.space_group_name_H-M   'P 1'
#
loop_
_entity.id
_entity.type
_entity.pdbx_description
1 polymer ?
#
loop_
_entity_poly.entity_id
_entity_poly.type
_entity_poly.pdbx_seq_one_letter_code
_entity_poly.pdbx_strand_id
1 'polypeptide(L)'
;MKKNKKGIIYIAIIAIVICIAVVIRFNYNKEGRFNSKKIVAKMLTSSIEYGPLEFQDYIYFPSKFKFSDELNSNPVGTVEPKNMNFIIYLFMNHKIVTDKTDSSNTHIRTLGDDSRFYSKSEFLENANLANEAFEKYSRFALCGVNAKEMEDIQIDKDILIKLEERYGEIKYNKEDFDKANKIYYIYANYLNTQDSEFIGCIMDYQGNLYYGNLSNKIDKSLAALINKLIY
;
A
#
# COMPACT_ATOMS: atom_id res chain seq x y z
N MET A 1 -35.25 -36.02 19.71
CA MET A 1 -34.06 -35.51 19.00
C MET A 1 -33.88 -33.99 18.93
N LYS A 2 -34.93 -33.14 18.96
CA LYS A 2 -34.77 -31.65 18.86
C LYS A 2 -34.19 -30.96 20.12
N LYS A 3 -34.40 -31.48 21.33
CA LYS A 3 -33.91 -30.87 22.60
C LYS A 3 -32.37 -30.94 22.76
N ASN A 4 -31.75 -32.07 22.40
CA ASN A 4 -30.28 -32.23 22.52
C ASN A 4 -29.52 -31.32 21.53
N LYS A 5 -30.06 -31.07 20.34
CA LYS A 5 -29.47 -30.11 19.39
C LYS A 5 -29.49 -28.67 19.93
N LYS A 6 -30.55 -28.25 20.63
CA LYS A 6 -30.62 -26.92 21.25
C LYS A 6 -29.60 -26.76 22.38
N GLY A 7 -29.43 -27.77 23.24
CA GLY A 7 -28.43 -27.74 24.33
C GLY A 7 -26.99 -27.62 23.81
N ILE A 8 -26.65 -28.34 22.75
CA ILE A 8 -25.33 -28.27 22.11
C ILE A 8 -25.08 -26.88 21.50
N ILE A 9 -26.10 -26.27 20.86
CA ILE A 9 -26.00 -24.90 20.32
C ILE A 9 -25.73 -23.89 21.44
N TYR A 10 -26.42 -24.00 22.58
CA TYR A 10 -26.18 -23.12 23.73
C TYR A 10 -24.76 -23.24 24.30
N ILE A 11 -24.24 -24.46 24.45
CA ILE A 11 -22.87 -24.70 24.92
C ILE A 11 -21.85 -24.12 23.93
N ALA A 12 -22.08 -24.28 22.62
CA ALA A 12 -21.21 -23.71 21.59
C ALA A 12 -21.20 -22.18 21.63
N ILE A 13 -22.36 -21.52 21.78
CA ILE A 13 -22.44 -20.07 21.90
C ILE A 13 -21.70 -19.59 23.15
N ILE A 14 -21.88 -20.24 24.29
CA ILE A 14 -21.18 -19.89 25.54
C ILE A 14 -19.66 -20.04 25.37
N ALA A 15 -19.20 -21.12 24.73
CA ALA A 15 -17.78 -21.33 24.46
C ALA A 15 -17.20 -20.23 23.55
N ILE A 16 -17.93 -19.82 22.49
CA ILE A 16 -17.54 -18.71 21.62
C ILE A 16 -17.44 -17.40 22.40
N VAL A 17 -18.41 -17.09 23.26
CA VAL A 17 -18.40 -15.88 24.09
C VAL A 17 -17.21 -15.88 25.05
N ILE A 18 -16.91 -17.02 25.68
CA ILE A 18 -15.74 -17.17 26.56
C ILE A 18 -14.44 -16.99 25.77
N CYS A 19 -14.31 -17.59 24.58
CA CYS A 19 -13.15 -17.40 23.72
C CYS A 19 -12.96 -15.93 23.33
N ILE A 20 -14.03 -15.24 22.91
CA ILE A 20 -13.98 -13.80 22.59
C ILE A 20 -13.54 -12.99 23.81
N ALA A 21 -14.11 -13.27 24.99
CA ALA A 21 -13.76 -12.56 26.23
C ALA A 21 -12.29 -12.78 26.65
N VAL A 22 -11.76 -14.00 26.47
CA VAL A 22 -10.35 -14.33 26.70
C VAL A 22 -9.45 -13.60 25.72
N VAL A 23 -9.78 -13.58 24.43
CA VAL A 23 -9.02 -12.83 23.39
C VAL A 23 -9.02 -11.34 23.69
N ILE A 24 -10.17 -10.76 24.06
CA ILE A 24 -10.28 -9.36 24.48
C ILE A 24 -9.35 -9.11 25.67
N ARG A 25 -9.45 -9.91 26.73
CA ARG A 25 -8.68 -9.73 27.97
C ARG A 25 -7.17 -9.90 27.78
N PHE A 26 -6.73 -10.90 27.00
CA PHE A 26 -5.31 -11.09 26.69
C PHE A 26 -4.75 -9.93 25.86
N ASN A 27 -5.58 -9.40 24.97
CA ASN A 27 -5.25 -8.21 24.24
C ASN A 27 -5.61 -6.94 25.00
N TYR A 28 -5.84 -6.92 26.32
CA TYR A 28 -6.15 -5.70 27.08
C TYR A 28 -5.08 -5.48 28.17
N ASN A 29 -4.30 -4.41 28.04
CA ASN A 29 -3.26 -3.98 28.98
C ASN A 29 -3.89 -3.35 30.25
N LYS A 30 -3.16 -3.40 31.37
CA LYS A 30 -3.43 -2.75 32.67
C LYS A 30 -3.85 -1.27 32.59
N GLU A 31 -3.53 -0.56 31.51
CA GLU A 31 -3.93 0.83 31.29
C GLU A 31 -5.33 1.00 30.65
N GLY A 32 -6.12 -0.07 30.54
CA GLY A 32 -7.46 0.03 29.93
C GLY A 32 -7.43 0.12 28.40
N ARG A 33 -6.30 -0.24 27.79
CA ARG A 33 -6.08 -0.18 26.34
C ARG A 33 -5.87 -1.58 25.81
N PHE A 34 -6.42 -1.88 24.63
CA PHE A 34 -5.99 -3.10 23.95
C PHE A 34 -4.46 -3.07 23.78
N ASN A 35 -3.72 -4.19 23.95
CA ASN A 35 -2.27 -4.38 23.78
C ASN A 35 -1.79 -3.37 22.75
N SER A 36 -1.30 -2.23 23.23
CA SER A 36 -1.30 -1.01 22.44
C SER A 36 -0.10 -1.07 21.53
N LYS A 37 -0.26 -1.82 20.43
CA LYS A 37 0.64 -1.77 19.30
C LYS A 37 0.78 -0.29 18.94
N LYS A 38 2.00 0.24 19.05
CA LYS A 38 2.28 1.61 18.65
C LYS A 38 2.09 1.68 17.14
N ILE A 39 0.95 2.23 16.72
CA ILE A 39 0.69 2.51 15.30
C ILE A 39 1.65 3.62 14.90
N VAL A 40 2.52 3.33 13.95
CA VAL A 40 3.54 4.27 13.45
C VAL A 40 3.41 4.53 11.97
N ALA A 41 2.63 3.71 11.26
CA ALA A 41 2.37 3.85 9.85
C ALA A 41 0.90 3.59 9.55
N LYS A 42 0.39 4.16 8.45
CA LYS A 42 -0.98 3.98 7.99
C LYS A 42 -1.02 3.73 6.48
N MET A 43 -1.75 2.71 6.04
CA MET A 43 -2.00 2.49 4.62
C MET A 43 -2.90 3.60 4.07
N LEU A 44 -2.48 4.21 2.97
CA LEU A 44 -3.24 5.28 2.30
C LEU A 44 -4.28 4.74 1.33
N THR A 45 -4.22 3.46 0.98
CA THR A 45 -5.26 2.75 0.23
C THR A 45 -5.54 1.37 0.81
N SER A 46 -6.57 0.68 0.31
CA SER A 46 -6.93 -0.67 0.76
C SER A 46 -6.10 -1.79 0.13
N SER A 47 -5.29 -1.48 -0.90
CA SER A 47 -4.42 -2.47 -1.53
C SER A 47 -3.17 -2.66 -0.68
N ILE A 48 -2.92 -3.90 -0.24
CA ILE A 48 -1.72 -4.25 0.53
C ILE A 48 -0.53 -4.47 -0.39
N GLU A 49 -0.77 -4.89 -1.64
CA GLU A 49 0.26 -5.28 -2.58
C GLU A 49 0.94 -4.07 -3.26
N TYR A 50 0.14 -3.09 -3.68
CA TYR A 50 0.60 -1.93 -4.45
C TYR A 50 0.35 -0.60 -3.73
N GLY A 51 -0.40 -0.62 -2.62
CA GLY A 51 -0.81 0.60 -1.94
C GLY A 51 0.33 1.29 -1.18
N PRO A 52 0.36 2.63 -1.17
CA PRO A 52 1.32 3.38 -0.39
C PRO A 52 0.94 3.39 1.09
N LEU A 53 1.95 3.63 1.92
CA LEU A 53 1.80 3.88 3.34
C LEU A 53 2.34 5.26 3.69
N GLU A 54 1.78 5.86 4.74
CA GLU A 54 2.32 7.00 5.44
C GLU A 54 3.15 6.52 6.63
N PHE A 55 4.38 7.01 6.78
CA PHE A 55 5.25 6.78 7.93
C PHE A 55 6.10 8.03 8.19
N GLN A 56 6.10 8.53 9.43
CA GLN A 56 6.84 9.76 9.82
C GLN A 56 6.57 10.96 8.89
N ASP A 57 5.31 11.20 8.53
CA ASP A 57 4.86 12.25 7.60
C ASP A 57 5.37 12.14 6.15
N TYR A 58 6.05 11.03 5.79
CA TYR A 58 6.44 10.71 4.43
C TYR A 58 5.53 9.63 3.84
N ILE A 59 5.36 9.70 2.52
CA ILE A 59 4.66 8.69 1.74
C ILE A 59 5.70 7.70 1.21
N TYR A 60 5.39 6.42 1.34
CA TYR A 60 6.21 5.32 0.85
C TYR A 60 5.41 4.46 -0.11
N PHE A 61 6.08 4.00 -1.16
CA PHE A 61 5.51 3.03 -2.10
C PHE A 61 6.25 1.69 -2.01
N PRO A 62 5.57 0.57 -2.31
CA PRO A 62 6.22 -0.72 -2.50
C PRO A 62 7.40 -0.63 -3.46
N SER A 63 8.53 -1.25 -3.11
CA SER A 63 9.78 -1.09 -3.87
C SER A 63 10.70 -2.30 -3.78
N LYS A 64 11.52 -2.51 -4.81
CA LYS A 64 12.57 -3.56 -4.88
C LYS A 64 13.76 -3.36 -3.93
N PHE A 65 13.93 -2.17 -3.35
CA PHE A 65 15.10 -1.82 -2.54
C PHE A 65 15.05 -2.47 -1.15
N LYS A 66 16.06 -3.28 -0.86
CA LYS A 66 16.19 -4.04 0.38
C LYS A 66 17.16 -3.35 1.34
N PHE A 67 17.12 -3.75 2.62
CA PHE A 67 18.13 -3.35 3.57
C PHE A 67 19.50 -3.87 3.18
N SER A 68 20.53 -3.10 3.50
CA SER A 68 21.92 -3.47 3.24
C SER A 68 22.33 -4.73 4.01
N ASP A 69 21.78 -4.90 5.22
CA ASP A 69 21.87 -6.09 6.06
C ASP A 69 20.49 -6.41 6.65
N GLU A 70 19.86 -7.49 6.20
CA GLU A 70 18.53 -7.90 6.66
C GLU A 70 18.48 -8.25 8.16
N LEU A 71 19.62 -8.66 8.75
CA LEU A 71 19.72 -8.94 10.18
C LEU A 71 19.83 -7.66 11.02
N ASN A 72 20.10 -6.53 10.37
CA ASN A 72 20.28 -5.25 11.03
C ASN A 72 19.03 -4.35 10.92
N SER A 73 17.90 -4.88 11.39
CA SER A 73 16.63 -4.16 11.42
C SER A 73 16.19 -3.76 12.83
N ASN A 74 15.49 -2.64 12.95
CA ASN A 74 14.90 -2.11 14.18
C ASN A 74 13.37 -2.14 14.09
N PRO A 75 12.65 -2.88 14.94
CA PRO A 75 11.20 -2.78 15.01
C PRO A 75 10.77 -1.45 15.61
N VAL A 76 9.92 -0.71 14.89
CA VAL A 76 9.51 0.65 15.29
C VAL A 76 8.03 0.75 15.66
N GLY A 77 7.19 -0.18 15.20
CA GLY A 77 5.76 -0.21 15.53
C GLY A 77 4.97 -1.08 14.55
N THR A 78 3.70 -0.75 14.37
CA THR A 78 2.79 -1.48 13.46
C THR A 78 2.13 -0.56 12.44
N VAL A 79 1.68 -1.16 11.33
CA VAL A 79 0.88 -0.50 10.30
C VAL A 79 -0.61 -0.56 10.67
N GLU A 80 -1.34 0.51 10.39
CA GLU A 80 -2.80 0.55 10.38
C GLU A 80 -3.35 0.48 8.94
N PRO A 81 -4.31 -0.41 8.61
CA PRO A 81 -4.97 -0.43 7.31
C PRO A 81 -5.92 0.76 7.17
N LYS A 82 -6.15 1.19 5.92
CA LYS A 82 -7.10 2.28 5.64
C LYS A 82 -8.50 2.04 6.22
N ASN A 83 -9.00 0.82 6.07
CA ASN A 83 -10.35 0.42 6.53
C ASN A 83 -10.29 -0.40 7.83
N MET A 84 -9.49 0.05 8.80
CA MET A 84 -9.34 -0.62 10.08
C MET A 84 -10.69 -0.78 10.79
N ASN A 85 -11.03 -2.00 11.16
CA ASN A 85 -12.15 -2.30 12.05
C ASN A 85 -11.69 -3.21 13.18
N PHE A 86 -12.55 -3.43 14.18
CA PHE A 86 -12.19 -4.20 15.37
C PHE A 86 -11.68 -5.62 15.05
N ILE A 87 -12.27 -6.29 14.05
CA ILE A 87 -11.85 -7.62 13.62
C ILE A 87 -10.45 -7.55 13.01
N ILE A 88 -10.23 -6.63 12.06
CA ILE A 88 -8.93 -6.43 11.40
C ILE A 88 -7.85 -6.07 12.43
N TYR A 89 -8.16 -5.23 13.41
CA TYR A 89 -7.24 -4.84 14.48
C TYR A 89 -6.72 -6.04 15.29
N LEU A 90 -7.60 -7.01 15.58
CA LEU A 90 -7.23 -8.22 16.34
C LEU A 90 -6.32 -9.15 15.55
N PHE A 91 -6.55 -9.29 14.24
CA PHE A 91 -5.83 -10.24 13.41
C PHE A 91 -4.59 -9.67 12.73
N MET A 92 -4.56 -8.36 12.46
CA MET A 92 -3.44 -7.79 11.72
C MET A 92 -2.23 -7.49 12.61
N ASN A 93 -1.10 -8.07 12.23
CA ASN A 93 0.16 -8.02 12.99
C ASN A 93 1.34 -7.45 12.18
N HIS A 94 1.08 -6.70 11.12
CA HIS A 94 2.15 -6.14 10.28
C HIS A 94 2.99 -5.14 11.08
N LYS A 95 4.23 -5.54 11.39
CA LYS A 95 5.22 -4.69 12.06
C LYS A 95 5.99 -3.89 11.03
N ILE A 96 6.32 -2.64 11.35
CA ILE A 96 7.31 -1.89 10.58
C ILE A 96 8.67 -2.08 11.23
N VAL A 97 9.66 -2.37 10.38
CA VAL A 97 11.07 -2.33 10.72
C VAL A 97 11.80 -1.33 9.83
N THR A 98 12.85 -0.71 10.36
CA THR A 98 13.76 0.18 9.63
C THR A 98 15.19 -0.38 9.67
N ASP A 99 16.04 0.03 8.73
CA ASP A 99 17.47 -0.30 8.75
C ASP A 99 18.17 0.53 9.86
N LYS A 100 19.00 -0.09 10.72
CA LYS A 100 19.70 0.65 11.78
C LYS A 100 20.75 1.63 11.24
N THR A 101 21.26 1.39 10.05
CA THR A 101 22.31 2.21 9.40
C THR A 101 21.75 3.39 8.63
N ASP A 102 20.47 3.36 8.30
CA ASP A 102 19.78 4.43 7.59
C ASP A 102 18.99 5.29 8.57
N SER A 103 19.64 6.36 9.06
CA SER A 103 18.99 7.32 9.97
C SER A 103 17.84 8.09 9.31
N SER A 104 17.79 8.13 7.97
CA SER A 104 16.74 8.81 7.22
C SER A 104 15.50 7.96 7.02
N ASN A 105 15.57 6.65 7.30
CA ASN A 105 14.53 5.67 6.99
C ASN A 105 14.05 5.76 5.53
N THR A 106 14.97 5.93 4.58
CA THR A 106 14.66 5.95 3.14
C THR A 106 13.94 4.66 2.73
N HIS A 107 14.37 3.53 3.28
CA HIS A 107 13.72 2.24 3.09
C HIS A 107 13.14 1.70 4.40
N ILE A 108 11.95 1.11 4.33
CA ILE A 108 11.32 0.40 5.45
C ILE A 108 10.79 -0.95 4.98
N ARG A 109 10.53 -1.85 5.92
CA ARG A 109 9.95 -3.17 5.63
C ARG A 109 8.78 -3.45 6.56
N THR A 110 7.74 -4.02 5.99
CA THR A 110 6.64 -4.63 6.73
C THR A 110 6.99 -6.10 7.01
N LEU A 111 6.76 -6.55 8.25
CA LEU A 111 6.90 -7.95 8.67
C LEU A 111 5.54 -8.50 9.07
N GLY A 112 5.13 -9.59 8.43
CA GLY A 112 3.84 -10.25 8.61
C GLY A 112 3.56 -11.23 7.48
N ASP A 113 2.28 -11.56 7.27
CA ASP A 113 1.85 -12.53 6.27
C ASP A 113 2.14 -12.06 4.83
N ASP A 114 2.18 -10.75 4.60
CA ASP A 114 2.60 -10.11 3.34
C ASP A 114 3.75 -9.13 3.62
N SER A 115 4.93 -9.68 3.88
CA SER A 115 6.12 -8.90 4.20
C SER A 115 6.68 -8.24 2.93
N ARG A 116 6.79 -6.91 2.93
CA ARG A 116 7.17 -6.13 1.74
C ARG A 116 8.07 -4.95 2.08
N PHE A 117 8.97 -4.63 1.15
CA PHE A 117 9.82 -3.44 1.21
C PHE A 117 9.13 -2.22 0.62
N TYR A 118 9.41 -1.07 1.21
CA TYR A 118 8.84 0.22 0.88
C TYR A 118 9.95 1.26 0.85
N SER A 119 9.88 2.21 -0.08
CA SER A 119 10.82 3.33 -0.17
C SER A 119 10.08 4.66 -0.16
N LYS A 120 10.70 5.70 0.40
CA LYS A 120 10.15 7.07 0.36
C LYS A 120 9.87 7.47 -1.08
N SER A 121 8.74 8.13 -1.30
CA SER A 121 8.38 8.64 -2.62
C SER A 121 9.45 9.57 -3.18
N GLU A 122 10.01 10.46 -2.36
CA GLU A 122 11.09 11.37 -2.77
C GLU A 122 12.34 10.66 -3.30
N PHE A 123 12.64 9.46 -2.81
CA PHE A 123 13.72 8.64 -3.34
C PHE A 123 13.34 8.00 -4.69
N LEU A 124 12.11 7.50 -4.80
CA LEU A 124 11.61 6.80 -5.98
C LEU A 124 11.36 7.74 -7.18
N GLU A 125 11.02 9.00 -6.92
CA GLU A 125 10.78 10.04 -7.92
C GLU A 125 12.07 10.58 -8.56
N ASN A 126 13.22 9.98 -8.24
CA ASN A 126 14.48 10.32 -8.90
C ASN A 126 14.42 9.94 -10.39
N ALA A 127 14.58 10.93 -11.27
CA ALA A 127 14.53 10.73 -12.72
C ALA A 127 15.50 9.64 -13.23
N ASN A 128 16.64 9.41 -12.57
CA ASN A 128 17.56 8.33 -12.95
C ASN A 128 16.95 6.94 -12.75
N LEU A 129 16.11 6.74 -11.73
CA LEU A 129 15.42 5.46 -11.49
C LEU A 129 14.36 5.20 -12.56
N ALA A 130 13.57 6.21 -12.91
CA ALA A 130 12.59 6.11 -14.00
C ALA A 130 13.28 5.79 -15.34
N ASN A 131 14.38 6.50 -15.65
CA ASN A 131 15.17 6.26 -16.86
C ASN A 131 15.78 4.86 -16.88
N GLU A 132 16.38 4.40 -15.77
CA GLU A 132 16.89 3.02 -15.65
C GLU A 132 15.77 2.01 -15.93
N ALA A 133 14.57 2.23 -15.39
CA ALA A 133 13.44 1.36 -15.63
C ALA A 133 13.00 1.36 -17.10
N PHE A 134 13.00 2.51 -17.77
CA PHE A 134 12.66 2.62 -19.20
C PHE A 134 13.68 1.99 -20.15
N GLU A 135 14.95 1.95 -19.75
CA GLU A 135 16.03 1.27 -20.47
C GLU A 135 15.97 -0.25 -20.25
N LYS A 136 15.75 -0.67 -19.00
CA LYS A 136 15.83 -2.06 -18.58
C LYS A 136 14.58 -2.87 -18.92
N TYR A 137 13.39 -2.28 -18.79
CA TYR A 137 12.12 -2.98 -18.92
C TYR A 137 11.36 -2.59 -20.18
N SER A 138 10.73 -3.59 -20.79
CA SER A 138 9.87 -3.41 -21.97
C SER A 138 8.38 -3.43 -21.65
N ARG A 139 7.99 -3.81 -20.43
CA ARG A 139 6.60 -3.99 -20.01
C ARG A 139 6.30 -3.20 -18.75
N PHE A 140 5.24 -2.40 -18.83
CA PHE A 140 4.72 -1.57 -17.75
C PHE A 140 3.23 -1.85 -17.62
N ALA A 141 2.70 -1.76 -16.41
CA ALA A 141 1.29 -1.96 -16.16
C ALA A 141 0.72 -0.88 -15.23
N LEU A 142 -0.56 -0.60 -15.43
CA LEU A 142 -1.43 0.09 -14.50
C LEU A 142 -2.05 -0.94 -13.56
N CYS A 143 -1.56 -0.97 -12.32
CA CYS A 143 -2.03 -1.83 -11.24
C CYS A 143 -3.08 -1.06 -10.42
N GLY A 144 -4.35 -1.43 -10.56
CA GLY A 144 -5.48 -0.75 -9.91
C GLY A 144 -5.73 -1.21 -8.47
N VAL A 145 -6.30 -0.32 -7.65
CA VAL A 145 -6.67 -0.62 -6.24
C VAL A 145 -8.11 -1.11 -6.06
N ASN A 146 -9.01 -0.78 -6.98
CA ASN A 146 -10.46 -0.95 -6.83
C ASN A 146 -11.12 -1.74 -7.96
N ALA A 147 -10.35 -2.29 -8.90
CA ALA A 147 -10.93 -3.14 -9.93
C ALA A 147 -11.23 -4.50 -9.28
N LYS A 148 -12.52 -4.88 -9.25
CA LYS A 148 -12.96 -6.23 -8.85
C LYS A 148 -12.28 -7.34 -9.68
N GLU A 149 -11.63 -6.95 -10.77
CA GLU A 149 -10.81 -7.76 -11.65
C GLU A 149 -9.44 -7.09 -11.67
N MET A 150 -8.46 -7.68 -10.98
CA MET A 150 -7.05 -7.27 -11.02
C MET A 150 -6.48 -7.63 -12.41
N GLU A 151 -6.96 -6.96 -13.44
CA GLU A 151 -6.31 -7.02 -14.75
C GLU A 151 -5.27 -5.91 -14.78
N ASP A 152 -4.00 -6.30 -14.65
CA ASP A 152 -2.88 -5.41 -14.91
C ASP A 152 -2.99 -4.90 -16.34
N ILE A 153 -3.31 -3.61 -16.50
CA ILE A 153 -3.54 -3.01 -17.81
C ILE A 153 -2.18 -2.60 -18.37
N GLN A 154 -1.73 -3.27 -19.42
CA GLN A 154 -0.47 -2.92 -20.06
C GLN A 154 -0.53 -1.49 -20.61
N ILE A 155 0.47 -0.68 -20.28
CA ILE A 155 0.60 0.71 -20.72
C ILE A 155 1.87 0.89 -21.56
N ASP A 156 1.76 1.65 -22.63
CA ASP A 156 2.88 1.92 -23.51
C ASP A 156 3.94 2.79 -22.82
N LYS A 157 5.21 2.39 -22.97
CA LYS A 157 6.36 3.13 -22.43
C LYS A 157 6.39 4.59 -22.90
N ASP A 158 6.00 4.85 -24.15
CA ASP A 158 5.97 6.20 -24.72
C ASP A 158 4.95 7.12 -24.02
N ILE A 159 3.87 6.56 -23.47
CA ILE A 159 2.92 7.34 -22.65
C ILE A 159 3.59 7.74 -21.33
N LEU A 160 4.32 6.81 -20.71
CA LEU A 160 5.03 7.05 -19.45
C LEU A 160 6.15 8.08 -19.60
N ILE A 161 6.95 7.97 -20.65
CA ILE A 161 8.00 8.96 -20.96
C ILE A 161 7.39 10.37 -21.08
N LYS A 162 6.25 10.51 -21.76
CA LYS A 162 5.57 11.81 -21.88
C LYS A 162 5.03 12.34 -20.55
N LEU A 163 4.62 11.46 -19.63
CA LEU A 163 4.21 11.85 -18.28
C LEU A 163 5.42 12.36 -17.50
N GLU A 164 6.51 11.60 -17.49
CA GLU A 164 7.77 11.96 -16.82
C GLU A 164 8.38 13.25 -17.37
N GLU A 165 8.47 13.43 -18.69
CA GLU A 165 8.99 14.66 -19.32
C GLU A 165 8.15 15.90 -18.96
N ARG A 166 6.84 15.71 -18.72
CA ARG A 166 5.91 16.80 -18.48
C ARG A 166 5.85 17.21 -17.01
N TYR A 167 5.82 16.24 -16.11
CA TYR A 167 5.59 16.49 -14.69
C TYR A 167 6.86 16.35 -13.84
N GLY A 168 7.84 15.57 -14.30
CA GLY A 168 9.07 15.29 -13.58
C GLY A 168 8.80 14.73 -12.18
N GLU A 169 9.67 15.10 -11.25
CA GLU A 169 9.59 14.65 -9.86
C GLU A 169 8.28 15.07 -9.19
N ILE A 170 7.53 14.08 -8.71
CA ILE A 170 6.23 14.29 -8.08
C ILE A 170 6.37 14.45 -6.57
N LYS A 171 5.85 15.56 -6.03
CA LYS A 171 5.53 15.65 -4.61
C LYS A 171 4.14 15.08 -4.35
N TYR A 172 4.08 13.89 -3.74
CA TYR A 172 2.81 13.26 -3.35
C TYR A 172 2.20 13.94 -2.13
N ASN A 173 0.87 13.96 -2.08
CA ASN A 173 0.14 14.45 -0.93
C ASN A 173 -0.87 13.42 -0.42
N LYS A 174 -0.93 13.19 0.89
CA LYS A 174 -1.74 12.10 1.46
C LYS A 174 -3.23 12.32 1.27
N GLU A 175 -3.71 13.58 1.31
CA GLU A 175 -5.13 13.88 1.15
C GLU A 175 -5.63 13.57 -0.27
N ASP A 176 -4.74 13.46 -1.26
CA ASP A 176 -5.12 13.14 -2.63
C ASP A 176 -5.56 11.67 -2.77
N PHE A 177 -4.95 10.77 -2.00
CA PHE A 177 -5.33 9.35 -1.95
C PHE A 177 -6.71 9.10 -1.30
N ASP A 178 -7.19 10.05 -0.50
CA ASP A 178 -8.53 10.01 0.09
C ASP A 178 -9.60 10.59 -0.84
N LYS A 179 -9.22 11.51 -1.72
CA LYS A 179 -10.14 12.17 -2.66
C LYS A 179 -10.33 11.39 -3.96
N ALA A 180 -9.28 10.71 -4.43
CA ALA A 180 -9.31 10.00 -5.70
C ALA A 180 -10.38 8.89 -5.71
N ASN A 181 -11.19 8.85 -6.78
CA ASN A 181 -12.19 7.81 -7.00
C ASN A 181 -11.52 6.46 -7.29
N LYS A 182 -10.49 6.50 -8.12
CA LYS A 182 -9.66 5.36 -8.50
C LYS A 182 -8.20 5.78 -8.55
N ILE A 183 -7.33 4.84 -8.23
CA ILE A 183 -5.88 5.02 -8.29
C ILE A 183 -5.30 3.82 -9.02
N TYR A 184 -4.47 4.11 -10.02
CA TYR A 184 -3.73 3.15 -10.83
C TYR A 184 -2.25 3.39 -10.59
N TYR A 185 -1.57 2.47 -9.92
CA TYR A 185 -0.12 2.54 -9.76
C TYR A 185 0.57 2.05 -11.01
N ILE A 186 1.67 2.69 -11.39
CA ILE A 186 2.46 2.31 -12.54
C ILE A 186 3.68 1.55 -12.04
N TYR A 187 3.79 0.30 -12.47
CA TYR A 187 4.94 -0.54 -12.16
C TYR A 187 5.59 -1.09 -13.43
N ALA A 188 6.91 -1.04 -13.47
CA ALA A 188 7.71 -1.90 -14.34
C ALA A 188 7.91 -3.26 -13.66
N ASN A 189 8.12 -4.31 -14.46
CA ASN A 189 8.36 -5.68 -13.95
C ASN A 189 7.25 -6.18 -13.00
N TYR A 190 6.00 -5.78 -13.23
CA TYR A 190 4.87 -6.01 -12.34
C TYR A 190 4.55 -7.48 -12.05
N LEU A 191 4.96 -8.41 -12.93
CA LEU A 191 4.76 -9.86 -12.74
C LEU A 191 5.55 -10.44 -11.56
N ASN A 192 6.57 -9.73 -11.07
CA ASN A 192 7.28 -10.08 -9.85
C ASN A 192 7.15 -8.91 -8.87
N THR A 193 6.16 -8.98 -7.98
CA THR A 193 5.81 -7.86 -7.09
C THR A 193 6.84 -7.56 -6.01
N GLN A 194 7.83 -8.44 -5.80
CA GLN A 194 8.99 -8.15 -4.94
C GLN A 194 10.08 -7.34 -5.65
N ASP A 195 10.19 -7.50 -6.97
CA ASP A 195 11.18 -6.82 -7.81
C ASP A 195 10.54 -5.81 -8.77
N SER A 196 9.28 -5.44 -8.51
CA SER A 196 8.55 -4.44 -9.27
C SER A 196 9.11 -3.05 -8.97
N GLU A 197 9.21 -2.24 -9.99
CA GLU A 197 9.75 -0.89 -9.90
C GLU A 197 8.65 0.12 -10.07
N PHE A 198 8.39 0.89 -9.02
CA PHE A 198 7.40 1.95 -9.02
C PHE A 198 7.87 3.09 -9.93
N ILE A 199 7.00 3.52 -10.83
CA ILE A 199 7.25 4.66 -11.74
C ILE A 199 6.44 5.88 -11.32
N GLY A 200 5.19 5.66 -10.88
CA GLY A 200 4.28 6.74 -10.56
C GLY A 200 2.87 6.23 -10.34
N CYS A 201 1.87 7.12 -10.35
CA CYS A 201 0.48 6.69 -10.36
C CYS A 201 -0.43 7.66 -11.12
N ILE A 202 -1.60 7.16 -11.52
CA ILE A 202 -2.66 7.93 -12.15
C ILE A 202 -3.86 7.93 -11.21
N MET A 203 -4.36 9.12 -10.88
CA MET A 203 -5.54 9.31 -10.05
C MET A 203 -6.71 9.79 -10.90
N ASP A 204 -7.87 9.13 -10.75
CA ASP A 204 -9.15 9.58 -11.29
C ASP A 204 -9.86 10.42 -10.22
N TYR A 205 -10.16 11.68 -10.55
CA TYR A 205 -10.92 12.56 -9.69
C TYR A 205 -11.84 13.49 -10.51
N GLN A 206 -13.13 13.50 -10.17
CA GLN A 206 -14.15 14.35 -10.82
C GLN A 206 -14.13 14.30 -12.36
N GLY A 207 -13.93 13.10 -12.93
CA GLY A 207 -13.91 12.89 -14.38
C GLY A 207 -12.65 13.39 -15.08
N ASN A 208 -11.58 13.67 -14.34
CA ASN A 208 -10.27 14.02 -14.89
C ASN A 208 -9.20 13.04 -14.37
N LEU A 209 -8.16 12.84 -15.16
CA LEU A 209 -6.99 12.07 -14.78
C LEU A 209 -5.86 13.00 -14.32
N TYR A 210 -5.11 12.56 -13.32
CA TYR A 210 -4.01 13.29 -12.70
C TYR A 210 -2.80 12.38 -12.54
N TYR A 211 -1.59 12.92 -12.70
CA TYR A 211 -0.35 12.17 -12.57
C TYR A 211 0.31 12.41 -11.20
N GLY A 212 0.32 11.39 -10.36
CA GLY A 212 0.97 11.36 -9.06
C GLY A 212 0.23 12.13 -7.95
N ASN A 213 -0.26 13.34 -8.22
CA ASN A 213 -1.04 14.16 -7.28
C ASN A 213 -2.16 14.93 -7.99
N LEU A 214 -3.14 15.45 -7.26
CA LEU A 214 -4.31 16.15 -7.84
C LEU A 214 -4.02 17.57 -8.35
N SER A 215 -2.77 18.05 -8.24
CA SER A 215 -2.34 19.30 -8.88
C SER A 215 -1.86 19.07 -10.32
N ASN A 216 -1.44 17.85 -10.65
CA ASN A 216 -0.85 17.49 -11.93
C ASN A 216 -1.90 16.92 -12.89
N LYS A 217 -2.82 17.77 -13.34
CA LYS A 217 -3.88 17.37 -14.26
C LYS A 217 -3.32 16.95 -15.62
N ILE A 218 -3.61 15.71 -16.03
CA ILE A 218 -3.24 15.17 -17.34
C ILE A 218 -4.04 15.88 -18.44
N ASP A 219 -3.35 16.31 -19.49
CA ASP A 219 -4.00 17.00 -20.60
C ASP A 219 -4.95 16.06 -21.37
N LYS A 220 -5.90 16.65 -22.10
CA LYS A 220 -6.96 15.90 -22.77
C LYS A 220 -6.44 14.87 -23.77
N SER A 221 -5.33 15.15 -24.46
CA SER A 221 -4.83 14.27 -25.50
C SER A 221 -4.23 13.00 -24.89
N LEU A 222 -3.41 13.16 -23.84
CA LEU A 222 -2.79 12.06 -23.12
C LEU A 222 -3.83 11.29 -22.29
N ALA A 223 -4.76 12.01 -21.65
CA ALA A 223 -5.86 11.40 -20.91
C ALA A 223 -6.76 10.55 -21.83
N ALA A 224 -6.98 10.95 -23.08
CA ALA A 224 -7.75 10.15 -24.03
C ALA A 224 -7.04 8.83 -24.41
N LEU A 225 -5.70 8.81 -24.47
CA LEU A 225 -4.94 7.59 -24.69
C LEU A 225 -5.05 6.64 -23.50
N ILE A 226 -4.88 7.18 -22.28
CA ILE A 226 -4.96 6.41 -21.04
C ILE A 226 -6.39 5.88 -20.82
N ASN A 227 -7.42 6.69 -21.08
CA ASN A 227 -8.80 6.27 -20.90
C ASN A 227 -9.18 5.07 -21.78
N LYS A 228 -8.62 4.93 -22.99
CA LYS A 228 -8.85 3.75 -23.85
C LYS A 228 -8.31 2.45 -23.26
N LEU A 229 -7.39 2.55 -22.30
CA LEU A 229 -6.82 1.40 -21.60
C LEU A 229 -7.69 1.03 -20.39
N ILE A 230 -8.26 2.04 -19.73
CA ILE A 230 -8.92 1.91 -18.42
C ILE A 230 -10.45 1.70 -18.53
N TYR A 231 -11.07 2.18 -19.61
CA TYR A 231 -12.52 2.22 -19.84
C TYR A 231 -12.88 1.68 -21.22
#